data_AF-A0A2R4FGC9-F1
#
_entry.id   AF-A0A2R4FGC9-F1
#
_cell.length_a   1.000
_cell.length_b   1.000
_cell.length_c   1.000
_cell.angle_alpha   90.00
_cell.angle_beta   90.00
_cell.angle_gamma   90.00
#
_symmetry.space_group_name_H-M   'P 1'
#
loop_
_entity.id
_entity.type
_entity.pdbx_description
1 polymer ?
#
loop_
_entity_poly.entity_id
_entity_poly.type
_entity_poly.pdbx_seq_one_letter_code
_entity_poly.pdbx_strand_id
1 'polypeptide(L)'
;MAESVDAIEHRIDALRAEIRRAVATRDTSRTRALRAELRAAERDWEQAVADLADLADLSAPTGEAPVGAEPGPAGSLLPVREQVHHALTLLSVPAAPRLIAEVHAAFFGPSAPSLAANRLTHLRRDEKRSFETAPYARPYHLCAALTAAHLAPARGLIAVSTWPLERRIVGPLSPRVDFLTAAVRVARRAGTMPDGSAPVNKLLWRFATNIPGATGAPGTLDRHDTVDPQTVIRAAEAEQAVHAETDRAQRKAAADRARRQLDDVQQLFGSTLRTLQRKTA
;
A
#
# COMPACT_ATOMS: atom_id res chain seq x y z
N MET A 1 9.26 34.83 16.56
CA MET A 1 9.02 33.47 17.08
C MET A 1 9.01 32.57 15.87
N ALA A 2 10.10 31.85 15.61
CA ALA A 2 10.15 30.91 14.49
C ALA A 2 9.13 29.79 14.74
N GLU A 3 8.28 29.49 13.76
CA GLU A 3 7.41 28.32 13.79
C GLU A 3 8.32 27.09 13.79
N SER A 4 8.17 26.19 14.78
CA SER A 4 9.00 24.98 14.87
C SER A 4 8.76 24.08 13.64
N VAL A 5 9.78 23.34 13.20
CA VAL A 5 9.67 22.38 12.09
C VAL A 5 8.47 21.44 12.29
N ASP A 6 8.27 20.94 13.51
CA ASP A 6 7.13 20.08 13.87
C ASP A 6 5.77 20.76 13.65
N ALA A 7 5.68 22.07 13.89
CA ALA A 7 4.45 22.83 13.68
C ALA A 7 4.16 23.00 12.17
N ILE A 8 5.21 23.19 11.36
CA ILE A 8 5.09 23.27 9.90
C ILE A 8 4.66 21.89 9.33
N GLU A 9 5.19 20.79 9.84
CA GLU A 9 4.78 19.43 9.44
C GLU A 9 3.30 19.16 9.75
N HIS A 10 2.85 19.51 10.97
CA HIS A 10 1.44 19.43 11.34
C HIS A 10 0.54 20.28 10.43
N ARG A 11 1.01 21.47 10.04
CA ARG A 11 0.30 22.36 9.11
C ARG A 11 0.22 21.76 7.70
N ILE A 12 1.30 21.16 7.20
CA ILE A 12 1.34 20.45 5.91
C ILE A 12 0.33 19.29 5.90
N ASP A 13 0.30 18.48 6.97
CA ASP A 13 -0.63 17.36 7.07
C ASP A 13 -2.10 17.82 7.12
N ALA A 14 -2.38 18.89 7.86
CA ALA A 14 -3.71 19.52 7.91
C ALA A 14 -4.15 20.03 6.52
N LEU A 15 -3.28 20.76 5.82
CA LEU A 15 -3.54 21.27 4.46
C LEU A 15 -3.79 20.13 3.48
N ARG A 16 -3.00 19.05 3.53
CA ARG A 16 -3.21 17.86 2.71
C ARG A 16 -4.57 17.20 2.99
N ALA A 17 -5.00 17.12 4.25
CA ALA A 17 -6.32 16.60 4.61
C ALA A 17 -7.47 17.51 4.15
N GLU A 18 -7.31 18.83 4.19
CA GLU A 18 -8.30 19.78 3.67
C GLU A 18 -8.42 19.74 2.15
N ILE A 19 -7.31 19.60 1.43
CA ILE A 19 -7.33 19.42 -0.03
C ILE A 19 -8.12 18.15 -0.39
N ARG A 20 -7.88 17.04 0.31
CA ARG A 20 -8.63 15.78 0.09
C ARG A 20 -10.13 15.98 0.31
N ARG A 21 -10.53 16.69 1.37
CA ARG A 21 -11.94 17.02 1.65
C ARG A 21 -12.55 17.93 0.58
N ALA A 22 -11.85 18.99 0.16
CA ALA A 22 -12.33 19.91 -0.87
C ALA A 22 -12.48 19.25 -2.25
N VAL A 23 -11.58 18.31 -2.58
CA VAL A 23 -11.70 17.50 -3.81
C VAL A 23 -12.91 16.58 -3.74
N ALA A 24 -13.17 15.95 -2.60
CA ALA A 24 -14.33 15.08 -2.41
C ALA A 24 -15.66 15.84 -2.58
N THR A 25 -15.74 17.09 -2.11
CA THR A 25 -16.92 17.96 -2.27
C THR A 25 -16.98 18.70 -3.61
N ARG A 26 -16.03 18.46 -4.54
CA ARG A 26 -15.91 19.12 -5.85
C ARG A 26 -15.77 20.65 -5.79
N ASP A 27 -15.24 21.20 -4.70
CA ASP A 27 -14.98 22.64 -4.55
C ASP A 27 -13.63 23.00 -5.18
N THR A 28 -13.68 23.43 -6.45
CA THR A 28 -12.48 23.72 -7.26
C THR A 28 -11.77 25.00 -6.82
N SER A 29 -12.51 26.01 -6.36
CA SER A 29 -11.97 27.26 -5.80
C SER A 29 -11.17 27.00 -4.54
N ARG A 30 -11.77 26.28 -3.59
CA ARG A 30 -11.14 25.94 -2.31
C ARG A 30 -9.96 24.99 -2.49
N THR A 31 -10.05 24.03 -3.40
CA THR A 31 -8.93 23.14 -3.75
C THR A 31 -7.73 23.93 -4.29
N ARG A 32 -7.96 24.96 -5.11
CA ARG A 32 -6.88 25.80 -5.66
C ARG A 32 -6.19 26.63 -4.58
N ALA A 33 -6.97 27.25 -3.69
CA ALA A 33 -6.46 28.02 -2.55
C ALA A 33 -5.61 27.14 -1.61
N LEU A 34 -6.15 26.01 -1.18
CA LEU A 34 -5.44 25.09 -0.29
C LEU A 34 -4.15 24.51 -0.90
N ARG A 35 -4.09 24.30 -2.23
CA ARG A 35 -2.85 23.91 -2.93
C ARG A 35 -1.81 25.03 -2.96
N ALA A 36 -2.22 26.29 -2.99
CA ALA A 36 -1.29 27.41 -2.90
C ALA A 36 -0.69 27.50 -1.50
N GLU A 37 -1.52 27.34 -0.47
CA GLU A 37 -1.10 27.30 0.94
C GLU A 37 -0.19 26.11 1.24
N LEU A 38 -0.50 24.92 0.72
CA LEU A 38 0.37 23.74 0.86
C LEU A 38 1.77 24.00 0.29
N ARG A 39 1.86 24.59 -0.91
CA ARG A 39 3.17 24.92 -1.51
C ARG A 39 3.93 25.96 -0.70
N ALA A 40 3.24 26.89 -0.04
CA ALA A 40 3.88 27.84 0.86
C ALA A 40 4.45 27.13 2.10
N ALA A 41 3.65 26.28 2.74
CA ALA A 41 4.10 25.50 3.90
C ALA A 41 5.24 24.52 3.58
N GLU A 42 5.24 23.89 2.40
CA GLU A 42 6.34 23.03 1.95
C GLU A 42 7.64 23.83 1.74
N ARG A 43 7.58 25.07 1.23
CA ARG A 43 8.75 25.95 1.13
C ARG A 43 9.26 26.41 2.51
N ASP A 44 8.35 26.73 3.42
CA ASP A 44 8.71 27.13 4.78
C ASP A 44 9.41 25.98 5.53
N TRP A 45 8.97 24.74 5.31
CA TRP A 45 9.63 23.54 5.86
C TRP A 45 11.03 23.34 5.26
N GLU A 46 11.16 23.46 3.93
CA GLU A 46 12.46 23.34 3.25
C GLU A 46 13.46 24.38 3.75
N GLN A 47 13.01 25.63 3.96
CA GLN A 47 13.83 26.68 4.55
C GLN A 47 14.23 26.38 6.00
N ALA A 48 13.29 25.93 6.84
CA ALA A 48 13.57 25.61 8.24
C ALA A 48 14.56 24.44 8.39
N VAL A 49 14.50 23.46 7.48
CA VAL A 49 15.47 22.36 7.44
C VAL A 49 16.85 22.84 6.97
N ALA A 50 16.92 23.74 5.99
CA ALA A 50 18.17 24.36 5.56
C ALA A 50 18.82 25.19 6.68
N ASP A 51 18.03 26.00 7.39
CA ASP A 51 18.50 26.82 8.52
C ASP A 51 19.06 25.93 9.66
N LEU A 52 18.44 24.78 9.92
CA LEU A 52 18.95 23.80 10.90
C LEU A 52 20.25 23.14 10.45
N ALA A 53 20.42 22.86 9.15
CA ALA A 53 21.65 22.32 8.60
C ALA A 53 22.81 23.34 8.69
N ASP A 54 22.54 24.61 8.38
CA ASP A 54 23.51 25.70 8.47
C ASP A 54 23.94 25.96 9.93
N LEU A 55 23.02 25.83 10.89
CA LEU A 55 23.35 25.92 12.32
C LEU A 55 24.17 24.74 12.84
N ALA A 56 23.97 23.54 12.28
CA ALA A 56 24.73 22.34 12.64
C ALA A 56 26.17 22.36 12.11
N ASP A 57 26.40 22.92 10.92
CA ASP A 57 27.74 23.05 10.32
C ASP A 57 28.62 24.09 11.04
N LEU A 58 28.02 25.04 11.77
CA LEU A 58 28.73 26.05 12.55
C LEU A 58 29.15 25.56 13.95
N SER A 59 28.71 24.37 14.39
CA SER A 59 28.87 23.91 15.77
C SER A 59 29.28 22.44 15.88
N ALA A 60 30.58 22.15 15.83
CA ALA A 60 31.13 20.90 16.35
C ALA A 60 32.49 21.13 17.04
N PRO A 61 32.80 20.47 18.18
CA PRO A 61 31.95 19.89 19.23
C PRO A 61 32.34 20.40 20.65
N THR A 62 31.53 20.10 21.70
CA THR A 62 31.90 19.51 23.01
C THR A 62 30.69 19.54 23.96
N GLY A 63 30.29 18.38 24.49
CA GLY A 63 29.78 18.24 25.88
C GLY A 63 28.38 18.73 26.27
N GLU A 64 27.59 17.76 26.78
CA GLU A 64 26.44 17.89 27.71
C GLU A 64 25.06 18.31 27.15
N ALA A 65 24.22 17.29 26.97
CA ALA A 65 22.79 17.40 26.68
C ALA A 65 21.96 17.68 27.95
N PRO A 66 20.97 18.59 27.91
CA PRO A 66 19.94 18.66 28.93
C PRO A 66 18.84 17.62 28.67
N VAL A 67 18.40 17.05 29.79
CA VAL A 67 17.37 16.01 29.96
C VAL A 67 16.00 16.55 29.58
N GLY A 68 15.28 15.87 28.67
CA GLY A 68 13.90 16.24 28.36
C GLY A 68 13.21 15.66 27.13
N ALA A 69 13.72 14.60 26.51
CA ALA A 69 12.96 13.76 25.57
C ALA A 69 13.69 12.43 25.49
N GLU A 70 13.03 11.31 25.79
CA GLU A 70 13.68 10.00 25.73
C GLU A 70 14.19 9.72 24.31
N PRO A 71 15.50 9.52 24.10
CA PRO A 71 16.04 9.03 22.85
C PRO A 71 15.92 7.50 22.86
N GLY A 72 14.94 6.97 22.12
CA GLY A 72 14.93 5.54 21.80
C GLY A 72 16.17 5.18 20.96
N PRO A 73 16.86 4.05 21.23
CA PRO A 73 18.12 3.71 20.58
C PRO A 73 17.91 3.37 19.10
N ALA A 74 19.00 3.45 18.34
CA ALA A 74 19.11 3.08 16.94
C ALA A 74 18.27 1.86 16.52
N GLY A 75 17.44 2.03 15.48
CA GLY A 75 16.64 0.99 14.85
C GLY A 75 15.12 1.18 14.99
N SER A 76 14.58 2.32 14.56
CA SER A 76 13.13 2.53 14.55
C SER A 76 12.44 1.50 13.63
N LEU A 77 11.83 0.49 14.25
CA LEU A 77 11.02 -0.52 13.58
C LEU A 77 9.80 0.18 12.98
N LEU A 78 9.72 0.25 11.66
CA LEU A 78 8.58 0.84 10.95
C LEU A 78 7.25 0.32 11.52
N PRO A 79 6.23 1.18 11.73
CA PRO A 79 4.92 0.73 12.17
C PRO A 79 4.35 -0.36 11.26
N VAL A 80 3.61 -1.31 11.82
CA VAL A 80 3.00 -2.43 11.07
C VAL A 80 2.21 -1.93 9.84
N ARG A 81 1.53 -0.79 9.96
CA ARG A 81 0.81 -0.15 8.85
C ARG A 81 1.73 0.20 7.68
N GLU A 82 2.88 0.83 7.97
CA GLU A 82 3.85 1.23 6.94
C GLU A 82 4.48 0.00 6.27
N GLN A 83 4.78 -1.04 7.05
CA GLN A 83 5.28 -2.31 6.52
C GLN A 83 4.29 -2.95 5.53
N VAL A 84 2.99 -2.96 5.88
CA VAL A 84 1.92 -3.45 4.99
C VAL A 84 1.80 -2.57 3.75
N HIS A 85 1.87 -1.24 3.91
CA HIS A 85 1.80 -0.29 2.81
C HIS A 85 2.97 -0.46 1.84
N HIS A 86 4.21 -0.66 2.31
CA HIS A 86 5.37 -0.95 1.47
C HIS A 86 5.17 -2.20 0.63
N ALA A 87 4.76 -3.31 1.25
CA ALA A 87 4.52 -4.56 0.54
C ALA A 87 3.39 -4.45 -0.49
N LEU A 88 2.27 -3.79 -0.14
CA LEU A 88 1.16 -3.56 -1.08
C LEU A 88 1.56 -2.61 -2.20
N THR A 89 2.38 -1.60 -1.93
CA THR A 89 2.90 -0.69 -2.96
C THR A 89 3.74 -1.46 -3.98
N LEU A 90 4.61 -2.35 -3.53
CA LEU A 90 5.38 -3.22 -4.42
C LEU A 90 4.46 -4.16 -5.22
N LEU A 91 3.55 -4.86 -4.54
CA LEU A 91 2.64 -5.82 -5.18
C LEU A 91 1.66 -5.16 -6.17
N SER A 92 1.23 -3.93 -5.89
CA SER A 92 0.25 -3.17 -6.67
C SER A 92 -1.11 -3.86 -6.85
N VAL A 93 -1.42 -4.88 -6.04
CA VAL A 93 -2.67 -5.64 -6.06
C VAL A 93 -3.14 -5.95 -4.64
N PRO A 94 -4.45 -6.19 -4.43
CA PRO A 94 -4.93 -6.65 -3.13
C PRO A 94 -4.26 -7.98 -2.74
N ALA A 95 -3.81 -8.08 -1.50
CA ALA A 95 -3.03 -9.23 -1.06
C ALA A 95 -3.46 -9.77 0.29
N ALA A 96 -3.22 -11.07 0.49
CA ALA A 96 -3.44 -11.73 1.76
C ALA A 96 -2.28 -11.43 2.73
N PRO A 97 -2.55 -11.39 4.06
CA PRO A 97 -1.56 -11.23 5.13
C PRO A 97 -0.25 -11.99 4.94
N ARG A 98 -0.34 -13.25 4.52
CA ARG A 98 0.83 -14.11 4.31
C ARG A 98 1.76 -13.58 3.23
N LEU A 99 1.21 -13.25 2.05
CA LEU A 99 2.01 -12.73 0.94
C LEU A 99 2.61 -11.36 1.29
N ILE A 100 1.85 -10.49 1.97
CA ILE A 100 2.32 -9.19 2.46
C ILE A 100 3.54 -9.38 3.36
N ALA A 101 3.44 -10.29 4.35
CA ALA A 101 4.53 -10.58 5.27
C ALA A 101 5.78 -11.12 4.55
N GLU A 102 5.60 -12.03 3.61
CA GLU A 102 6.71 -12.64 2.86
C GLU A 102 7.40 -11.64 1.92
N VAL A 103 6.64 -10.78 1.25
CA VAL A 103 7.18 -9.72 0.38
C VAL A 103 7.90 -8.66 1.22
N HIS A 104 7.32 -8.25 2.35
CA HIS A 104 7.96 -7.32 3.25
C HIS A 104 9.29 -7.88 3.76
N ALA A 105 9.29 -9.13 4.25
CA ALA A 105 10.49 -9.79 4.74
C ALA A 105 11.56 -9.96 3.64
N ALA A 106 11.16 -10.26 2.41
CA ALA A 106 12.11 -10.49 1.32
C ALA A 106 12.81 -9.22 0.83
N PHE A 107 12.06 -8.12 0.66
CA PHE A 107 12.57 -6.90 0.03
C PHE A 107 12.91 -5.77 1.01
N PHE A 108 12.42 -5.86 2.24
CA PHE A 108 12.53 -4.80 3.24
C PHE A 108 13.03 -5.31 4.61
N GLY A 109 13.35 -6.62 4.75
CA GLY A 109 13.80 -7.25 6.01
C GLY A 109 15.18 -7.93 5.90
N PRO A 110 16.06 -7.74 6.90
CA PRO A 110 16.11 -8.60 8.10
C PRO A 110 15.83 -7.88 9.44
N SER A 111 15.66 -6.56 9.43
CA SER A 111 15.51 -5.72 10.63
C SER A 111 14.06 -5.47 11.08
N ALA A 112 13.07 -6.14 10.49
CA ALA A 112 11.67 -5.96 10.83
C ALA A 112 11.11 -7.22 11.50
N PRO A 113 10.36 -7.11 12.62
CA PRO A 113 9.68 -8.27 13.19
C PRO A 113 8.73 -8.86 12.16
N SER A 114 8.72 -10.20 12.07
CA SER A 114 7.77 -10.92 11.23
C SER A 114 6.36 -10.35 11.43
N LEU A 115 5.73 -9.92 10.34
CA LEU A 115 4.36 -9.42 10.34
C LEU A 115 3.42 -10.57 10.78
N ALA A 116 3.17 -10.67 12.09
CA ALA A 116 2.29 -11.69 12.63
C ALA A 116 0.87 -11.49 12.08
N ALA A 117 0.31 -12.53 11.45
CA ALA A 117 -1.00 -12.48 10.80
C ALA A 117 -2.12 -11.95 11.73
N ASN A 118 -2.04 -12.22 13.04
CA ASN A 118 -3.00 -11.73 14.03
C ASN A 118 -3.02 -10.19 14.15
N ARG A 119 -1.88 -9.52 13.97
CA ARG A 119 -1.80 -8.05 14.03
C ARG A 119 -2.56 -7.38 12.87
N LEU A 120 -2.66 -8.07 11.73
CA LEU A 120 -3.32 -7.56 10.52
C LEU A 120 -4.86 -7.58 10.63
N THR A 121 -5.42 -8.49 11.42
CA THR A 121 -6.86 -8.52 11.71
C THR A 121 -7.30 -7.33 12.55
N HIS A 122 -6.52 -6.97 13.58
CA HIS A 122 -6.79 -5.78 14.42
C HIS A 122 -6.62 -4.49 13.63
N LEU A 123 -5.57 -4.41 12.81
CA LEU A 123 -5.29 -3.26 11.95
C LEU A 123 -6.49 -2.86 11.08
N ARG A 124 -7.20 -3.81 10.46
CA ARG A 124 -8.39 -3.51 9.65
C ARG A 124 -9.53 -2.85 10.46
N ARG A 125 -9.74 -3.30 11.70
CA ARG A 125 -10.79 -2.73 12.57
C ARG A 125 -10.41 -1.32 13.00
N ASP A 126 -9.15 -1.12 13.34
CA ASP A 126 -8.63 0.18 13.77
C ASP A 126 -8.62 1.19 12.62
N GLU A 127 -8.30 0.75 11.40
CA GLU A 127 -8.39 1.57 10.19
C GLU A 127 -9.82 2.02 9.89
N LYS A 128 -10.79 1.11 10.01
CA LYS A 128 -12.21 1.46 9.86
C LYS A 128 -12.65 2.50 10.89
N ARG A 129 -12.35 2.26 12.17
CA ARG A 129 -12.69 3.20 13.25
C ARG A 129 -12.01 4.56 13.02
N SER A 130 -10.74 4.57 12.65
CA SER A 130 -9.99 5.80 12.35
C SER A 130 -10.64 6.58 11.20
N PHE A 131 -11.10 5.91 10.15
CA PHE A 131 -11.76 6.57 9.03
C PHE A 131 -13.15 7.09 9.40
N GLU A 132 -13.94 6.35 10.18
CA GLU A 132 -15.25 6.80 10.65
C GLU A 132 -15.15 8.02 11.57
N THR A 133 -14.13 8.08 12.42
CA THR A 133 -13.90 9.21 13.33
C THR A 133 -13.36 10.45 12.60
N ALA A 134 -12.41 10.27 11.68
CA ALA A 134 -11.79 11.38 10.96
C ALA A 134 -11.57 11.03 9.47
N PRO A 135 -12.63 11.10 8.65
CA PRO A 135 -12.54 10.78 7.23
C PRO A 135 -11.46 11.61 6.53
N TYR A 136 -10.61 10.95 5.76
CA TYR A 136 -9.53 11.56 4.95
C TYR A 136 -8.44 12.30 5.73
N ALA A 137 -8.40 12.17 7.06
CA ALA A 137 -7.33 12.75 7.88
C ALA A 137 -5.95 12.16 7.54
N ARG A 138 -5.89 10.86 7.23
CA ARG A 138 -4.65 10.16 6.85
C ARG A 138 -4.41 10.22 5.34
N PRO A 139 -3.14 10.15 4.88
CA PRO A 139 -2.81 10.13 3.45
C PRO A 139 -3.34 8.87 2.75
N TYR A 140 -3.37 7.76 3.45
CA TYR A 140 -3.96 6.51 3.00
C TYR A 140 -4.57 5.75 4.19
N HIS A 141 -5.44 4.80 3.86
CA HIS A 141 -6.01 3.82 4.79
C HIS A 141 -5.78 2.42 4.23
N LEU A 142 -5.50 1.47 5.12
CA LEU A 142 -5.53 0.06 4.76
C LEU A 142 -6.98 -0.42 4.84
N CYS A 143 -7.50 -0.84 3.70
CA CYS A 143 -8.91 -1.09 3.50
C CYS A 143 -9.15 -2.53 3.02
N ALA A 144 -10.42 -2.92 2.93
CA ALA A 144 -10.76 -4.23 2.40
C ALA A 144 -10.70 -4.20 0.87
N ALA A 145 -10.26 -5.30 0.26
CA ALA A 145 -10.69 -5.57 -1.11
C ALA A 145 -12.20 -5.93 -1.08
N LEU A 146 -12.94 -5.62 -2.14
CA LEU A 146 -14.37 -5.91 -2.24
C LEU A 146 -14.62 -7.03 -3.26
N THR A 147 -15.54 -7.93 -2.97
CA THR A 147 -15.98 -8.94 -3.94
C THR A 147 -16.82 -8.29 -5.03
N ALA A 148 -16.60 -8.68 -6.29
CA ALA A 148 -17.39 -8.14 -7.40
C ALA A 148 -18.89 -8.49 -7.30
N ALA A 149 -19.20 -9.69 -6.79
CA ALA A 149 -20.57 -10.19 -6.71
C ALA A 149 -21.45 -9.45 -5.69
N HIS A 150 -20.92 -9.21 -4.49
CA HIS A 150 -21.71 -8.71 -3.37
C HIS A 150 -21.27 -7.34 -2.86
N LEU A 151 -20.14 -6.81 -3.35
CA LEU A 151 -19.48 -5.62 -2.81
C LEU A 151 -19.19 -5.72 -1.30
N ALA A 152 -19.22 -6.95 -0.79
CA ALA A 152 -18.84 -7.30 0.56
C ALA A 152 -17.31 -7.47 0.64
N PRO A 153 -16.72 -7.35 1.84
CA PRO A 153 -15.29 -7.52 2.03
C PRO A 153 -14.82 -8.90 1.54
N ALA A 154 -13.86 -8.91 0.62
CA ALA A 154 -13.19 -10.13 0.22
C ALA A 154 -12.40 -10.70 1.42
N ARG A 155 -12.54 -12.01 1.62
CA ARG A 155 -12.00 -12.68 2.80
C ARG A 155 -10.48 -12.56 2.84
N GLY A 156 -9.96 -11.91 3.88
CA GLY A 156 -8.53 -11.85 4.16
C GLY A 156 -7.70 -11.01 3.17
N LEU A 157 -8.31 -10.26 2.24
CA LEU A 157 -7.56 -9.40 1.32
C LEU A 157 -7.51 -7.96 1.85
N ILE A 158 -6.33 -7.35 1.75
CA ILE A 158 -6.05 -5.98 2.14
C ILE A 158 -5.66 -5.18 0.89
N ALA A 159 -6.15 -3.95 0.80
CA ALA A 159 -5.85 -3.00 -0.26
C ALA A 159 -5.55 -1.61 0.31
N VAL A 160 -5.09 -0.69 -0.54
CA VAL A 160 -4.78 0.71 -0.15
C VAL A 160 -5.88 1.63 -0.67
N SER A 161 -6.42 2.50 0.18
CA SER A 161 -7.55 3.39 -0.15
C SER A 161 -7.29 4.34 -1.32
N THR A 162 -6.02 4.67 -1.58
CA THR A 162 -5.60 5.54 -2.69
C THR A 162 -5.69 4.86 -4.05
N TRP A 163 -5.88 3.54 -4.10
CA TRP A 163 -6.08 2.85 -5.36
C TRP A 163 -7.48 3.10 -5.93
N PRO A 164 -7.61 3.17 -7.27
CA PRO A 164 -8.91 3.18 -7.92
C PRO A 164 -9.78 2.02 -7.46
N LEU A 165 -11.08 2.26 -7.32
CA LEU A 165 -12.00 1.27 -6.74
C LEU A 165 -12.00 -0.06 -7.52
N GLU A 166 -11.90 -0.01 -8.84
CA GLU A 166 -11.77 -1.19 -9.69
C GLU A 166 -10.56 -2.06 -9.35
N ARG A 167 -9.43 -1.48 -8.93
CA ARG A 167 -8.24 -2.24 -8.48
C ARG A 167 -8.46 -2.91 -7.14
N ARG A 168 -9.36 -2.38 -6.32
CA ARG A 168 -9.72 -2.93 -5.00
C ARG A 168 -10.81 -4.00 -5.10
N ILE A 169 -11.40 -4.21 -6.28
CA ILE A 169 -12.43 -5.21 -6.49
C ILE A 169 -11.82 -6.52 -6.96
N VAL A 170 -12.36 -7.64 -6.47
CA VAL A 170 -11.94 -9.00 -6.78
C VAL A 170 -13.13 -9.76 -7.36
N GLY A 171 -13.07 -10.02 -8.66
CA GLY A 171 -13.98 -10.89 -9.40
C GLY A 171 -13.43 -12.31 -9.58
N PRO A 172 -14.09 -13.16 -10.38
CA PRO A 172 -13.70 -14.56 -10.59
C PRO A 172 -12.27 -14.75 -11.15
N LEU A 173 -11.84 -13.89 -12.08
CA LEU A 173 -10.51 -13.96 -12.70
C LEU A 173 -9.44 -13.20 -11.91
N SER A 174 -9.85 -12.30 -11.03
CA SER A 174 -8.95 -11.42 -10.28
C SER A 174 -7.88 -12.16 -9.48
N PRO A 175 -8.17 -13.28 -8.77
CA PRO A 175 -7.11 -14.01 -8.06
C PRO A 175 -5.94 -14.42 -8.95
N ARG A 176 -6.21 -14.87 -10.19
CA ARG A 176 -5.15 -15.27 -11.11
C ARG A 176 -4.43 -14.06 -11.70
N VAL A 177 -5.18 -13.04 -12.14
CA VAL A 177 -4.60 -11.80 -12.67
C VAL A 177 -3.75 -11.07 -11.62
N ASP A 178 -4.21 -11.01 -10.37
CA ASP A 178 -3.48 -10.39 -9.26
C ASP A 178 -2.23 -11.20 -8.91
N PHE A 179 -2.32 -12.53 -8.90
CA PHE A 179 -1.17 -13.40 -8.71
C PHE A 179 -0.08 -13.16 -9.77
N LEU A 180 -0.46 -13.11 -11.05
CA LEU A 180 0.46 -12.85 -12.16
C LEU A 180 1.05 -11.43 -12.09
N THR A 181 0.22 -10.43 -11.75
CA THR A 181 0.68 -9.05 -11.55
C THR A 181 1.71 -8.96 -10.43
N ALA A 182 1.42 -9.60 -9.28
CA ALA A 182 2.33 -9.68 -8.15
C ALA A 182 3.65 -10.37 -8.55
N ALA A 183 3.58 -11.47 -9.32
CA ALA A 183 4.76 -12.18 -9.82
C ALA A 183 5.65 -11.28 -10.67
N VAL A 184 5.08 -10.55 -11.64
CA VAL A 184 5.81 -9.60 -12.49
C VAL A 184 6.46 -8.51 -11.65
N ARG A 185 5.74 -7.93 -10.68
CA ARG A 185 6.28 -6.87 -9.81
C ARG A 185 7.43 -7.36 -8.94
N VAL A 186 7.28 -8.53 -8.34
CA VAL A 186 8.31 -9.18 -7.52
C VAL A 186 9.53 -9.53 -8.34
N ALA A 187 9.35 -10.15 -9.51
CA ALA A 187 10.44 -10.52 -10.41
C ALA A 187 11.20 -9.28 -10.94
N ARG A 188 10.48 -8.23 -11.33
CA ARG A 188 11.11 -6.95 -11.74
C ARG A 188 11.95 -6.37 -10.60
N ARG A 189 11.43 -6.34 -9.38
CA ARG A 189 12.20 -5.84 -8.22
C ARG A 189 13.39 -6.73 -7.90
N ALA A 190 13.24 -8.05 -7.99
CA ALA A 190 14.33 -9.01 -7.81
C ALA A 190 15.47 -8.75 -8.79
N GLY A 191 15.17 -8.53 -10.08
CA GLY A 191 16.17 -8.25 -11.11
C GLY A 191 16.91 -6.91 -10.96
N THR A 192 16.45 -6.01 -10.08
CA THR A 192 17.15 -4.73 -9.79
C THR A 192 18.07 -4.80 -8.57
N MET A 193 18.07 -5.89 -7.81
CA MET A 193 18.90 -6.01 -6.62
C MET A 193 20.23 -6.68 -6.95
N PRO A 194 21.36 -6.06 -6.59
CA PRO A 194 22.67 -6.71 -6.66
C PRO A 194 22.70 -7.86 -5.63
N ASP A 195 23.10 -9.05 -6.06
CA ASP A 195 23.11 -10.31 -5.32
C ASP A 195 21.75 -10.69 -4.69
N GLY A 196 20.98 -11.51 -5.42
CA GLY A 196 19.65 -11.95 -5.00
C GLY A 196 19.65 -12.60 -3.61
N SER A 197 19.03 -11.95 -2.62
CA SER A 197 18.96 -12.47 -1.26
C SER A 197 18.19 -13.80 -1.22
N ALA A 198 18.58 -14.72 -0.34
CA ALA A 198 17.92 -16.02 -0.21
C ALA A 198 16.38 -15.91 0.01
N PRO A 199 15.86 -14.96 0.81
CA PRO A 199 14.42 -14.72 0.92
C PRO A 199 13.73 -14.32 -0.41
N VAL A 200 14.40 -13.51 -1.23
CA VAL A 200 13.89 -13.05 -2.53
C VAL A 200 13.88 -14.22 -3.51
N ASN A 201 14.96 -15.00 -3.58
CA ASN A 201 15.04 -16.17 -4.45
C ASN A 201 13.97 -17.22 -4.08
N LYS A 202 13.74 -17.44 -2.77
CA LYS A 202 12.67 -18.32 -2.29
C LYS A 202 11.28 -17.82 -2.70
N LEU A 203 11.03 -16.52 -2.59
CA LEU A 203 9.77 -15.92 -3.00
C LEU A 203 9.55 -16.03 -4.51
N LEU A 204 10.58 -15.75 -5.30
CA LEU A 204 10.56 -15.85 -6.76
C LEU A 204 10.32 -17.28 -7.23
N TRP A 205 11.01 -18.26 -6.63
CA TRP A 205 10.82 -19.68 -6.94
C TRP A 205 9.38 -20.15 -6.69
N ARG A 206 8.74 -19.67 -5.63
CA ARG A 206 7.33 -19.98 -5.36
C ARG A 206 6.39 -19.38 -6.40
N PHE A 207 6.66 -18.18 -6.90
CA PHE A 207 5.90 -17.64 -8.02
C PHE A 207 6.10 -18.50 -9.27
N ALA A 208 7.34 -18.82 -9.61
CA ALA A 208 7.69 -19.58 -10.81
C ALA A 208 7.03 -20.96 -10.86
N THR A 209 7.01 -21.70 -9.74
CA THR A 209 6.38 -23.03 -9.68
C THR A 209 4.87 -23.04 -9.92
N ASN A 210 4.22 -21.87 -9.85
CA ASN A 210 2.78 -21.69 -10.08
C ASN A 210 2.48 -20.96 -11.40
N ILE A 211 3.48 -20.76 -12.27
CA ILE A 211 3.36 -20.09 -13.56
C ILE A 211 3.91 -21.02 -14.64
N PRO A 212 3.06 -21.55 -15.55
CA PRO A 212 3.52 -22.36 -16.67
C PRO A 212 4.62 -21.66 -17.48
N GLY A 213 5.73 -22.37 -17.71
CA GLY A 213 6.88 -21.84 -18.46
C GLY A 213 7.80 -20.90 -17.66
N ALA A 214 7.56 -20.67 -16.37
CA ALA A 214 8.41 -19.82 -15.53
C ALA A 214 9.57 -20.59 -14.85
N THR A 215 9.45 -21.90 -14.71
CA THR A 215 10.58 -22.80 -14.43
C THR A 215 11.07 -23.34 -15.77
N GLY A 216 12.39 -23.44 -15.98
CA GLY A 216 12.97 -24.08 -17.17
C GLY A 216 12.44 -25.51 -17.41
N ALA A 217 12.93 -26.17 -18.47
CA ALA A 217 12.46 -27.51 -18.85
C ALA A 217 12.43 -28.48 -17.63
N PRO A 218 11.37 -29.31 -17.49
CA PRO A 218 11.29 -30.27 -16.39
C PRO A 218 12.54 -31.14 -16.34
N GLY A 219 13.29 -31.07 -15.23
CA GLY A 219 14.51 -31.87 -15.01
C GLY A 219 15.85 -31.14 -15.19
N THR A 220 15.87 -29.84 -15.47
CA THR A 220 17.13 -29.08 -15.67
C THR A 220 17.44 -28.06 -14.57
N LEU A 221 16.68 -28.00 -13.47
CA LEU A 221 17.01 -27.14 -12.34
C LEU A 221 17.43 -28.00 -11.16
N ASP A 222 18.71 -27.94 -10.81
CA ASP A 222 19.14 -28.31 -9.47
C ASP A 222 18.44 -27.36 -8.47
N ARG A 223 18.21 -27.81 -7.24
CA ARG A 223 17.62 -27.00 -6.15
C ARG A 223 18.41 -25.70 -5.87
N HIS A 224 19.63 -25.60 -6.42
CA HIS A 224 20.55 -24.48 -6.31
C HIS A 224 20.52 -23.51 -7.50
N ASP A 225 19.84 -23.85 -8.61
CA ASP A 225 19.71 -22.93 -9.74
C ASP A 225 18.73 -21.81 -9.42
N THR A 226 19.23 -20.58 -9.49
CA THR A 226 18.45 -19.37 -9.28
C THR A 226 17.43 -19.22 -10.41
N VAL A 227 16.17 -19.03 -10.05
CA VAL A 227 15.12 -18.73 -11.02
C VAL A 227 15.41 -17.37 -11.66
N ASP A 228 15.57 -17.34 -12.98
CA ASP A 228 15.75 -16.11 -13.73
C ASP A 228 14.48 -15.23 -13.66
N PRO A 229 14.56 -14.01 -13.10
CA PRO A 229 13.42 -13.10 -13.04
C PRO A 229 12.82 -12.78 -14.41
N GLN A 230 13.61 -12.71 -15.48
CA GLN A 230 13.09 -12.38 -16.82
C GLN A 230 12.22 -13.50 -17.38
N THR A 231 12.56 -14.75 -17.10
CA THR A 231 11.74 -15.91 -17.47
C THR A 231 10.40 -15.89 -16.74
N VAL A 232 10.37 -15.54 -15.44
CA VAL A 232 9.12 -15.37 -14.69
C VAL A 232 8.26 -14.24 -15.25
N ILE A 233 8.86 -13.08 -15.57
CA ILE A 233 8.15 -11.94 -16.15
C ILE A 233 7.47 -12.33 -17.46
N ARG A 234 8.22 -12.91 -18.41
CA ARG A 234 7.69 -13.29 -19.72
C ARG A 234 6.54 -14.29 -19.61
N ALA A 235 6.73 -15.34 -18.80
CA ALA A 235 5.71 -16.37 -18.59
C ALA A 235 4.43 -15.79 -17.95
N ALA A 236 4.60 -14.92 -16.94
CA ALA A 236 3.48 -14.30 -16.26
C ALA A 236 2.71 -13.31 -17.16
N GLU A 237 3.41 -12.49 -17.93
CA GLU A 237 2.81 -11.53 -18.87
C GLU A 237 2.07 -12.24 -20.01
N ALA A 238 2.63 -13.34 -20.53
CA ALA A 238 1.98 -14.15 -21.57
C ALA A 238 0.65 -14.74 -21.09
N GLU A 239 0.61 -15.29 -19.88
CA GLU A 239 -0.64 -15.79 -19.31
C GLU A 239 -1.60 -14.66 -18.93
N GLN A 240 -1.08 -13.56 -18.38
CA GLN A 240 -1.90 -12.42 -17.98
C GLN A 240 -2.67 -11.83 -19.17
N ALA A 241 -2.06 -11.81 -20.37
CA ALA A 241 -2.70 -11.34 -21.59
C ALA A 241 -4.02 -12.09 -21.92
N VAL A 242 -4.16 -13.36 -21.48
CA VAL A 242 -5.37 -14.16 -21.69
C VAL A 242 -6.55 -13.68 -20.84
N HIS A 243 -6.28 -13.17 -19.63
CA HIS A 243 -7.32 -12.90 -18.63
C HIS A 243 -7.52 -11.41 -18.30
N ALA A 244 -6.52 -10.56 -18.58
CA ALA A 244 -6.47 -9.19 -18.05
C ALA A 244 -7.63 -8.30 -18.51
N GLU A 245 -8.06 -8.38 -19.77
CA GLU A 245 -9.13 -7.52 -20.27
C GLU A 245 -10.49 -7.91 -19.67
N THR A 246 -10.81 -9.20 -19.64
CA THR A 246 -12.04 -9.71 -19.04
C THR A 246 -12.11 -9.39 -17.55
N ASP A 247 -11.01 -9.58 -16.81
CA ASP A 247 -10.93 -9.20 -15.39
C ASP A 247 -11.15 -7.69 -15.19
N ARG A 248 -10.48 -6.85 -16.00
CA ARG A 248 -10.60 -5.39 -15.96
C ARG A 248 -12.03 -4.94 -16.21
N ALA A 249 -12.70 -5.50 -17.22
CA ALA A 249 -14.09 -5.18 -17.54
C ALA A 249 -15.03 -5.54 -16.37
N GLN A 250 -14.87 -6.71 -15.77
CA GLN A 250 -15.66 -7.15 -14.61
C GLN A 250 -15.44 -6.24 -13.39
N ARG A 251 -14.18 -5.90 -13.10
CA ARG A 251 -13.81 -4.98 -12.02
C ARG A 251 -14.39 -3.60 -12.21
N LYS A 252 -14.31 -3.05 -13.43
CA LYS A 252 -14.88 -1.74 -13.78
C LYS A 252 -16.39 -1.73 -13.58
N ALA A 253 -17.09 -2.73 -14.11
CA ALA A 253 -18.55 -2.83 -13.96
C ALA A 253 -18.97 -2.93 -12.48
N ALA A 254 -18.23 -3.67 -11.66
CA ALA A 254 -18.48 -3.76 -10.23
C ALA A 254 -18.14 -2.46 -9.48
N ALA A 255 -17.07 -1.76 -9.86
CA ALA A 255 -16.71 -0.46 -9.30
C ALA A 255 -17.80 0.58 -9.57
N ASP A 256 -18.35 0.57 -10.78
CA ASP A 256 -19.45 1.47 -11.14
C ASP A 256 -20.72 1.17 -10.34
N ARG A 257 -21.02 -0.11 -10.05
CA ARG A 257 -22.10 -0.46 -9.11
C ARG A 257 -21.81 0.04 -7.71
N ALA A 258 -20.59 -0.17 -7.20
CA ALA A 258 -20.20 0.25 -5.86
C ALA A 258 -20.30 1.76 -5.66
N ARG A 259 -19.86 2.57 -6.64
CA ARG A 259 -20.00 4.04 -6.60
C ARG A 259 -21.46 4.51 -6.51
N ARG A 260 -22.39 3.74 -7.07
CA ARG A 260 -23.84 4.07 -7.04
C ARG A 260 -24.55 3.60 -5.79
N GLN A 261 -24.05 2.55 -5.13
CA GLN A 261 -24.78 1.83 -4.08
C GLN A 261 -24.16 1.98 -2.69
N LEU A 262 -22.88 2.34 -2.60
CA LEU A 262 -22.12 2.36 -1.36
C LEU A 262 -21.71 3.78 -0.97
N ASP A 263 -21.82 4.08 0.31
CA ASP A 263 -21.20 5.27 0.91
C ASP A 263 -19.66 5.15 0.97
N ASP A 264 -18.97 6.22 1.34
CA ASP A 264 -17.50 6.26 1.35
C ASP A 264 -16.87 5.21 2.29
N VAL A 265 -17.49 4.97 3.45
CA VAL A 265 -17.02 3.95 4.41
C VAL A 265 -17.20 2.57 3.80
N GLN A 266 -18.33 2.29 3.20
CA GLN A 266 -18.64 1.01 2.54
C GLN A 266 -17.79 0.79 1.29
N GLN A 267 -17.45 1.83 0.54
CA GLN A 267 -16.52 1.71 -0.58
C GLN A 267 -15.10 1.32 -0.14
N LEU A 268 -14.69 1.64 1.09
CA LEU A 268 -13.39 1.24 1.65
C LEU A 268 -13.46 -0.11 2.40
N PHE A 269 -14.47 -0.31 3.21
CA PHE A 269 -14.52 -1.41 4.18
C PHE A 269 -15.60 -2.45 3.86
N GLY A 270 -16.34 -2.27 2.77
CA GLY A 270 -17.41 -3.13 2.28
C GLY A 270 -18.75 -2.94 3.00
N SER A 271 -19.83 -3.31 2.32
CA SER A 271 -21.13 -3.42 2.97
C SER A 271 -21.14 -4.64 3.89
N THR A 272 -21.67 -4.51 5.11
CA THR A 272 -22.15 -5.69 5.81
C THR A 272 -23.25 -6.31 4.96
N LEU A 273 -23.38 -7.64 4.95
CA LEU A 273 -24.53 -8.32 4.35
C LEU A 273 -25.78 -7.87 5.12
N ARG A 274 -26.32 -6.70 4.77
CA ARG A 274 -27.68 -6.33 5.09
C ARG A 274 -28.50 -7.20 4.14
N THR A 275 -29.21 -8.17 4.69
CA THR A 275 -30.35 -8.79 4.04
C THR A 275 -31.12 -7.66 3.36
N LEU A 276 -31.09 -7.62 2.02
CA LEU A 276 -31.89 -6.68 1.25
C LEU A 276 -33.34 -6.97 1.64
N GLN A 277 -33.88 -6.20 2.59
CA GLN A 277 -35.32 -6.16 2.81
C GLN A 277 -35.91 -5.56 1.55
N ARG A 278 -36.29 -6.47 0.65
CA ARG A 278 -37.06 -6.20 -0.54
C ARG A 278 -38.37 -5.56 -0.07
N LYS A 279 -38.44 -4.23 -0.14
CA LYS A 279 -39.67 -3.48 0.05
C LYS A 279 -40.53 -3.78 -1.18
N THR A 280 -41.36 -4.81 -1.08
CA THR A 280 -42.51 -4.97 -1.97
C THR A 280 -43.42 -3.79 -1.72
N ALA A 281 -43.53 -2.92 -2.72
CA ALA A 281 -44.71 -2.08 -2.91
C ALA A 281 -45.87 -2.96 -3.37
#